data_AF-A0A229YUN9-F1
#
_entry.id   AF-A0A229YUN9-F1
#
_cell.length_a   1.000
_cell.length_b   1.000
_cell.length_c   1.000
_cell.angle_alpha   90.00
_cell.angle_beta   90.00
_cell.angle_gamma   90.00
#
_symmetry.space_group_name_H-M   'P 1'
#
loop_
_entity.id
_entity.type
_entity.pdbx_description
1 polymer ?
#
loop_
_entity_poly.entity_id
_entity_poly.type
_entity_poly.pdbx_seq_one_letter_code
_entity_poly.pdbx_strand_id
1 'polypeptide(L)'
;MPNPSQLFLLADHIKLSLLERQRAISLNLEPNSQDGEISRSLESLRDGIELVESEVSRLEEANDDGAADLKDQLNHLQAQYRDLSSQFHDEGDLVLDSDFSNVKKSSPDLKQPIPQHPPSKSVRFMDSEAEEADESRRNLFQPYRDSPSPPGLDHSNMSNEQIYDHHAETLREQDEQLDRLGESIGRQHQLSIQIGDELEGHIALLDGMDGDVDRHQRRLDGARKRLDKIRRKAGENWSMMTIVGLIIILVILIVILK
;
A
#
# COMPACT_ATOMS: atom_id res chain seq x y z
N MET A 1 -6.55 -3.91 -5.37
CA MET A 1 -7.06 -2.55 -5.09
C MET A 1 -6.14 -1.95 -4.05
N PRO A 2 -5.58 -0.76 -4.28
CA PRO A 2 -4.71 -0.10 -3.32
C PRO A 2 -5.47 0.14 -2.02
N ASN A 3 -4.91 -0.29 -0.90
CA ASN A 3 -5.52 -0.08 0.40
C ASN A 3 -5.10 1.30 0.94
N PRO A 4 -6.03 2.16 1.38
CA PRO A 4 -5.68 3.49 1.90
C PRO A 4 -4.65 3.44 3.04
N SER A 5 -4.66 2.38 3.86
CA SER A 5 -3.65 2.18 4.91
C SER A 5 -2.23 1.99 4.38
N GLN A 6 -2.06 1.33 3.23
CA GLN A 6 -0.74 1.17 2.59
C GLN A 6 -0.21 2.51 2.08
N LEU A 7 -1.10 3.36 1.54
CA LEU A 7 -0.74 4.70 1.08
C LEU A 7 -0.34 5.60 2.25
N PHE A 8 -0.99 5.50 3.41
CA PHE A 8 -0.56 6.21 4.62
C PHE A 8 0.81 5.74 5.13
N LEU A 9 1.10 4.44 5.09
CA LEU A 9 2.42 3.93 5.46
C LEU A 9 3.52 4.41 4.49
N LEU A 10 3.22 4.46 3.19
CA LEU A 10 4.11 5.02 2.19
C LEU A 10 4.34 6.52 2.43
N ALA A 11 3.27 7.28 2.75
CA ALA A 11 3.37 8.70 3.08
C ALA A 11 4.24 8.95 4.34
N ASP A 12 4.11 8.12 5.38
CA ASP A 12 4.94 8.22 6.59
C ASP A 12 6.41 7.91 6.31
N HIS A 13 6.68 6.93 5.44
CA HIS A 13 8.05 6.65 4.99
C HIS A 13 8.65 7.79 4.17
N ILE A 14 7.90 8.38 3.25
CA ILE A 14 8.32 9.58 2.50
C ILE A 14 8.66 10.70 3.48
N LYS A 15 7.80 10.94 4.48
CA LYS A 15 8.06 11.93 5.53
C LYS A 15 9.37 11.65 6.28
N LEU A 16 9.60 10.40 6.68
CA LEU A 16 10.82 10.02 7.39
C LEU A 16 12.07 10.23 6.53
N SER A 17 12.01 9.84 5.26
CA SER A 17 13.11 10.04 4.30
C SER A 17 13.41 11.52 4.04
N LEU A 18 12.38 12.38 4.00
CA LEU A 18 12.56 13.83 3.90
C LEU A 18 13.25 14.42 5.14
N LEU A 19 12.90 13.95 6.34
CA LEU A 19 13.56 14.38 7.57
C LEU A 19 15.02 13.90 7.65
N GLU A 20 15.29 12.67 7.20
CA GLU A 20 16.66 12.15 7.11
C GLU A 20 17.50 12.95 6.11
N ARG A 21 16.93 13.27 4.96
CA ARG A 21 17.52 14.19 3.98
C ARG A 21 17.81 15.56 4.59
N GLN A 22 16.84 16.18 5.26
CA GLN A 22 17.04 17.48 5.92
C GLN A 22 18.16 17.43 6.97
N ARG A 23 18.22 16.34 7.73
CA ARG A 23 19.29 16.11 8.69
C ARG A 23 20.65 15.96 7.99
N ALA A 24 20.73 15.21 6.91
CA ALA A 24 21.95 15.05 6.12
C ALA A 24 22.45 16.39 5.56
N ILE A 25 21.54 17.22 5.03
CA ILE A 25 21.83 18.58 4.57
C ILE A 25 22.37 19.43 5.73
N SER A 26 21.73 19.37 6.91
CA SER A 26 22.17 20.12 8.10
C SER A 26 23.58 19.73 8.58
N LEU A 27 23.97 18.47 8.35
CA LEU A 27 25.27 17.92 8.70
C LEU A 27 26.29 18.02 7.56
N ASN A 28 25.90 18.61 6.41
CA ASN A 28 26.71 18.76 5.21
C ASN A 28 27.21 17.41 4.63
N LEU A 29 26.42 16.35 4.77
CA LEU A 29 26.63 15.05 4.12
C LEU A 29 25.98 15.05 2.73
N GLU A 30 26.55 14.28 1.80
CA GLU A 30 26.13 14.24 0.40
C GLU A 30 24.72 13.60 0.25
N PRO A 31 23.68 14.32 -0.20
CA PRO A 31 22.27 13.85 -0.20
C PRO A 31 21.88 12.90 -1.34
N ASN A 32 22.79 12.68 -2.31
CA ASN A 32 22.42 12.36 -3.69
C ASN A 32 21.76 10.97 -3.91
N SER A 33 21.87 10.03 -2.97
CA SER A 33 21.25 8.70 -3.15
C SER A 33 19.77 8.66 -2.76
N GLN A 34 19.31 9.54 -1.85
CA GLN A 34 17.95 9.47 -1.29
C GLN A 34 16.92 10.18 -2.19
N ASP A 35 17.32 11.20 -2.93
CA ASP A 35 16.41 12.02 -3.74
C ASP A 35 15.69 11.21 -4.85
N GLY A 36 16.38 10.22 -5.43
CA GLY A 36 15.79 9.35 -6.46
C GLY A 36 14.72 8.41 -5.90
N GLU A 37 14.90 7.90 -4.69
CA GLU A 37 13.94 7.02 -4.00
C GLU A 37 12.72 7.82 -3.52
N ILE A 38 12.95 9.03 -2.99
CA ILE A 38 11.89 9.96 -2.59
C ILE A 38 11.04 10.35 -3.80
N SER A 39 11.67 10.66 -4.93
CA SER A 39 10.95 11.00 -6.17
C SER A 39 10.05 9.85 -6.65
N ARG A 40 10.58 8.61 -6.65
CA ARG A 40 9.81 7.43 -7.08
C ARG A 40 8.66 7.11 -6.12
N SER A 41 8.91 7.18 -4.82
CA SER A 41 7.88 6.92 -3.80
C SER A 41 6.79 7.99 -3.81
N LEU A 42 7.12 9.25 -4.09
CA LEU A 42 6.13 10.32 -4.33
C LEU A 42 5.25 10.02 -5.56
N GLU A 43 5.84 9.57 -6.66
CA GLU A 43 5.05 9.21 -7.86
C GLU A 43 4.13 8.01 -7.56
N SER A 44 4.64 6.97 -6.89
CA SER A 44 3.82 5.81 -6.50
C SER A 44 2.68 6.18 -5.55
N LEU A 45 2.92 7.11 -4.61
CA LEU A 45 1.88 7.65 -3.73
C LEU A 45 0.82 8.42 -4.53
N ARG A 46 1.24 9.26 -5.48
CA ARG A 46 0.36 10.04 -6.34
C ARG A 46 -0.55 9.13 -7.17
N ASP A 47 0.03 8.13 -7.82
CA ASP A 47 -0.73 7.21 -8.66
C ASP A 47 -1.68 6.35 -7.81
N GLY A 48 -1.26 5.95 -6.60
CA GLY A 48 -2.12 5.28 -5.63
C GLY A 48 -3.32 6.13 -5.19
N ILE A 49 -3.13 7.44 -5.01
CA ILE A 49 -4.21 8.40 -4.71
C ILE A 49 -5.21 8.47 -5.87
N GLU A 50 -4.72 8.58 -7.11
CA GLU A 50 -5.57 8.64 -8.31
C GLU A 50 -6.45 7.38 -8.45
N LEU A 51 -5.88 6.20 -8.15
CA LEU A 51 -6.65 4.96 -8.13
C LEU A 51 -7.75 4.97 -7.06
N VAL A 52 -7.47 5.44 -5.85
CA VAL A 52 -8.49 5.54 -4.78
C VAL A 52 -9.56 6.57 -5.15
N GLU A 53 -9.20 7.68 -5.80
CA GLU A 53 -10.15 8.68 -6.31
C GLU A 53 -11.11 8.09 -7.35
N SER A 54 -10.60 7.26 -8.27
CA SER A 54 -11.44 6.55 -9.24
C SER A 54 -12.40 5.57 -8.57
N GLU A 55 -11.96 4.89 -7.52
CA GLU A 55 -12.78 3.94 -6.76
C GLU A 55 -13.87 4.66 -5.94
N VAL A 56 -13.55 5.78 -5.31
CA VAL A 56 -14.53 6.64 -4.62
C VAL A 56 -15.60 7.11 -5.60
N SER A 57 -15.20 7.57 -6.80
CA SER A 57 -16.14 8.01 -7.83
C SER A 57 -17.12 6.89 -8.23
N ARG A 58 -16.62 5.66 -8.37
CA ARG A 58 -17.45 4.49 -8.69
C ARG A 58 -18.42 4.13 -7.56
N LEU A 59 -17.98 4.23 -6.30
CA LEU A 59 -18.83 3.95 -5.14
C LEU A 59 -19.90 5.03 -4.93
N GLU A 60 -19.59 6.30 -5.24
CA GLU A 60 -20.57 7.39 -5.26
C GLU A 60 -21.66 7.15 -6.30
N GLU A 61 -21.31 6.70 -7.52
CA GLU A 61 -22.30 6.32 -8.54
C GLU A 61 -23.18 5.14 -8.13
N ALA A 62 -22.64 4.22 -7.34
CA ALA A 62 -23.38 3.09 -6.77
C ALA A 62 -24.22 3.47 -5.54
N ASN A 63 -24.11 4.70 -5.04
CA ASN A 63 -24.76 5.21 -3.82
C ASN A 63 -24.49 4.31 -2.60
N ASP A 64 -23.23 3.87 -2.44
CA ASP A 64 -22.74 3.07 -1.32
C ASP A 64 -22.35 3.99 -0.15
N ASP A 65 -22.78 3.65 1.07
CA ASP A 65 -22.49 4.42 2.29
C ASP A 65 -20.99 4.43 2.63
N GLY A 66 -20.22 3.44 2.16
CA GLY A 66 -18.76 3.37 2.36
C GLY A 66 -17.96 4.42 1.56
N ALA A 67 -18.58 5.10 0.60
CA ALA A 67 -17.92 6.12 -0.22
C ALA A 67 -17.49 7.35 0.59
N ALA A 68 -18.27 7.73 1.61
CA ALA A 68 -17.99 8.91 2.44
C ALA A 68 -16.70 8.73 3.27
N ASP A 69 -16.55 7.57 3.92
CA ASP A 69 -15.37 7.28 4.74
C ASP A 69 -14.08 7.18 3.90
N LEU A 70 -14.16 6.61 2.70
CA LEU A 70 -13.02 6.57 1.77
C LEU A 70 -12.67 7.96 1.24
N LYS A 71 -13.68 8.81 0.99
CA LYS A 71 -13.47 10.19 0.54
C LYS A 71 -12.77 11.04 1.59
N ASP A 72 -13.13 10.89 2.86
CA ASP A 72 -12.44 11.57 3.95
C ASP A 72 -10.96 11.15 4.06
N GLN A 73 -10.69 9.85 3.92
CA GLN A 73 -9.33 9.32 3.87
C GLN A 73 -8.55 9.85 2.64
N LEU A 74 -9.20 9.93 1.47
CA LEU A 74 -8.62 10.47 0.25
C LEU A 74 -8.24 11.94 0.40
N ASN A 75 -9.13 12.77 0.96
CA ASN A 75 -8.86 14.18 1.24
C ASN A 75 -7.64 14.35 2.15
N HIS A 76 -7.53 13.51 3.19
CA HIS A 76 -6.38 13.55 4.09
C HIS A 76 -5.08 13.18 3.36
N LEU A 77 -5.12 12.12 2.54
CA LEU A 77 -3.98 11.63 1.80
C LEU A 77 -3.51 12.63 0.71
N GLN A 78 -4.45 13.29 0.03
CA GLN A 78 -4.16 14.38 -0.91
C GLN A 78 -3.49 15.58 -0.23
N ALA A 79 -3.95 15.95 0.97
CA ALA A 79 -3.33 17.01 1.76
C ALA A 79 -1.89 16.64 2.17
N GLN A 80 -1.67 15.40 2.62
CA GLN A 80 -0.33 14.90 2.96
C GLN A 80 0.60 14.88 1.74
N TYR A 81 0.13 14.37 0.59
CA TYR A 81 0.92 14.35 -0.63
C TYR A 81 1.37 15.76 -1.04
N ARG A 82 0.45 16.74 -0.99
CA ARG A 82 0.78 18.14 -1.32
C ARG A 82 1.84 18.72 -0.38
N ASP A 83 1.73 18.46 0.92
CA ASP A 83 2.70 18.89 1.91
C ASP A 83 4.09 18.27 1.68
N LEU A 84 4.15 16.94 1.55
CA LEU A 84 5.39 16.19 1.31
C LEU A 84 6.05 16.58 -0.02
N SER A 85 5.25 16.73 -1.07
CA SER A 85 5.72 17.19 -2.38
C SER A 85 6.31 18.60 -2.30
N SER A 86 5.68 19.51 -1.55
CA SER A 86 6.21 20.86 -1.37
C SER A 86 7.56 20.86 -0.63
N GLN A 87 7.67 20.08 0.46
CA GLN A 87 8.92 19.97 1.24
C GLN A 87 10.08 19.38 0.42
N PHE A 88 9.78 18.46 -0.49
CA PHE A 88 10.78 17.90 -1.38
C PHE A 88 11.32 18.92 -2.40
N HIS A 89 10.43 19.68 -3.03
CA HIS A 89 10.79 20.60 -4.13
C HIS A 89 11.34 21.95 -3.63
N ASP A 90 10.81 22.50 -2.53
CA ASP A 90 11.21 23.83 -1.99
C ASP A 90 12.69 23.85 -1.53
N GLU A 91 13.18 22.72 -1.02
CA GLU A 91 14.57 22.54 -0.59
C GLU A 91 15.52 22.19 -1.76
N GLY A 92 15.00 21.70 -2.88
CA GLY A 92 15.80 21.37 -4.07
C GLY A 92 16.24 22.60 -4.87
N ASP A 93 15.41 23.65 -4.89
CA ASP A 93 15.66 24.86 -5.68
C ASP A 93 16.72 25.79 -5.05
N LEU A 94 17.02 25.62 -3.75
CA LEU A 94 18.09 26.36 -3.07
C LEU A 94 19.51 25.82 -3.37
N VAL A 95 19.64 24.71 -4.10
CA VAL A 95 20.93 24.09 -4.46
C VAL A 95 21.21 24.14 -5.98
N LEU A 96 20.29 24.68 -6.80
CA LEU A 96 20.42 24.72 -8.26
C LEU A 96 21.06 26.01 -8.80
N ASP A 97 22.05 26.57 -8.11
CA ASP A 97 22.92 27.59 -8.70
C ASP A 97 24.39 27.36 -8.35
N SER A 98 24.98 26.29 -8.89
CA SER A 98 26.31 26.32 -9.52
C SER A 98 26.81 24.92 -9.92
N ASP A 99 26.88 24.71 -11.24
CA ASP A 99 28.07 24.17 -11.89
C ASP A 99 28.43 22.68 -11.69
N PHE A 100 27.61 21.75 -12.20
CA PHE A 100 28.12 20.43 -12.61
C PHE A 100 27.44 19.90 -13.88
N SER A 101 27.52 20.67 -14.96
CA SER A 101 27.54 20.05 -16.29
C SER A 101 28.95 19.50 -16.51
N ASN A 102 29.06 18.20 -16.84
CA ASN A 102 30.29 17.51 -17.26
C ASN A 102 31.11 16.79 -16.16
N VAL A 103 30.60 15.67 -15.63
CA VAL A 103 31.48 14.52 -15.34
C VAL A 103 30.93 13.25 -15.97
N LYS A 104 31.71 12.75 -16.91
CA LYS A 104 31.53 11.51 -17.65
C LYS A 104 31.51 10.30 -16.72
N LYS A 105 30.75 9.29 -17.14
CA LYS A 105 30.89 7.87 -16.80
C LYS A 105 32.28 7.48 -16.25
N SER A 106 32.36 7.28 -14.94
CA SER A 106 33.35 6.39 -14.32
C SER A 106 32.83 5.97 -12.95
N SER A 107 32.22 4.80 -12.90
CA SER A 107 31.90 4.10 -11.65
C SER A 107 33.19 3.79 -10.90
N PRO A 108 33.34 4.12 -9.61
CA PRO A 108 34.31 3.44 -8.77
C PRO A 108 33.69 2.12 -8.31
N ASP A 109 34.35 1.03 -8.67
CA ASP A 109 34.10 -0.34 -8.25
C ASP A 109 34.34 -0.46 -6.74
N LEU A 110 33.33 -0.12 -5.93
CA LEU A 110 33.28 -0.51 -4.53
C LEU A 110 32.66 -1.89 -4.44
N LYS A 111 33.52 -2.89 -4.23
CA LYS A 111 33.14 -4.26 -3.90
C LYS A 111 32.23 -4.26 -2.68
N GLN A 112 30.93 -4.36 -2.91
CA GLN A 112 29.96 -4.71 -1.88
C GLN A 112 30.36 -6.05 -1.25
N PRO A 113 30.34 -6.19 0.09
CA PRO A 113 30.47 -7.49 0.71
C PRO A 113 29.26 -8.33 0.29
N ILE A 114 29.53 -9.46 -0.37
CA ILE A 114 28.53 -10.46 -0.75
C ILE A 114 27.86 -10.96 0.53
N PRO A 115 26.53 -10.86 0.68
CA PRO A 115 25.82 -11.50 1.78
C PRO A 115 25.96 -13.03 1.64
N GLN A 116 26.80 -13.65 2.46
CA GLN A 116 26.98 -15.11 2.51
C GLN A 116 25.93 -15.79 3.41
N HIS A 117 24.65 -15.51 3.23
CA HIS A 117 23.60 -16.32 3.86
C HIS A 117 22.65 -16.86 2.79
N PRO A 118 22.42 -18.19 2.76
CA PRO A 118 21.52 -18.80 1.79
C PRO A 118 20.08 -18.32 2.02
N PRO A 119 19.26 -18.24 0.96
CA PRO A 119 17.88 -17.80 1.08
C PRO A 119 17.10 -18.81 1.93
N SER A 120 16.67 -18.40 3.12
CA SER A 120 15.77 -19.21 3.94
C SER A 120 14.41 -19.23 3.24
N LYS A 121 14.05 -20.42 2.77
CA LYS A 121 12.71 -20.72 2.26
C LYS A 121 11.70 -20.44 3.35
N SER A 122 10.74 -19.57 3.06
CA SER A 122 9.52 -19.46 3.84
C SER A 122 8.68 -20.74 3.71
N VAL A 123 7.86 -20.97 4.75
CA VAL A 123 6.77 -21.95 4.89
C VAL A 123 7.14 -23.34 5.45
N ARG A 124 7.00 -23.50 6.78
CA ARG A 124 5.99 -24.37 7.45
C ARG A 124 6.22 -24.45 8.97
N PHE A 125 5.18 -24.06 9.71
CA PHE A 125 4.72 -24.54 11.03
C PHE A 125 5.77 -24.96 12.07
N MET A 126 5.99 -24.10 13.07
CA MET A 126 6.15 -24.56 14.45
C MET A 126 5.12 -23.84 15.32
N ASP A 127 4.10 -24.63 15.66
CA ASP A 127 3.19 -24.43 16.77
C ASP A 127 3.91 -24.93 18.03
N SER A 128 4.61 -24.03 18.70
CA SER A 128 5.09 -24.18 20.08
C SER A 128 5.81 -22.89 20.46
N GLU A 129 5.40 -22.23 21.56
CA GLU A 129 5.93 -20.97 22.13
C GLU A 129 5.20 -19.68 21.71
N ALA A 130 3.88 -19.74 21.60
CA ALA A 130 3.04 -18.59 21.23
C ALA A 130 2.63 -17.64 22.38
N GLU A 131 3.01 -17.88 23.65
CA GLU A 131 2.52 -17.06 24.77
C GLU A 131 3.50 -15.97 25.25
N GLU A 132 4.83 -16.21 25.25
CA GLU A 132 5.80 -15.21 25.77
C GLU A 132 6.24 -14.17 24.71
N ALA A 133 6.21 -14.52 23.43
CA ALA A 133 6.59 -13.61 22.34
C ALA A 133 5.52 -12.54 22.03
N ASP A 134 4.26 -12.78 22.42
CA ASP A 134 3.15 -11.87 22.14
C ASP A 134 3.14 -10.65 23.09
N GLU A 135 3.50 -10.82 24.37
CA GLU A 135 3.62 -9.68 25.30
C GLU A 135 4.73 -8.70 24.89
N SER A 136 5.88 -9.24 24.50
CA SER A 136 7.04 -8.42 24.08
C SER A 136 6.74 -7.61 22.82
N ARG A 137 6.01 -8.20 21.86
CA ARG A 137 5.55 -7.52 20.64
C ARG A 137 4.46 -6.49 20.95
N ARG A 138 3.52 -6.80 21.84
CA ARG A 138 2.45 -5.87 22.23
C ARG A 138 2.97 -4.65 22.98
N ASN A 139 4.04 -4.79 23.76
CA ASN A 139 4.70 -3.65 24.42
C ASN A 139 5.45 -2.73 23.43
N LEU A 140 5.92 -3.25 22.29
CA LEU A 140 6.59 -2.46 21.27
C LEU A 140 5.64 -1.56 20.46
N PHE A 141 4.36 -1.90 20.39
CA PHE A 141 3.34 -1.16 19.63
C PHE A 141 2.34 -0.40 20.51
N GLN A 142 2.65 -0.17 21.79
CA GLN A 142 1.79 0.66 22.63
C GLN A 142 1.88 2.13 22.19
N PRO A 143 0.72 2.80 21.96
CA PRO A 143 0.68 4.23 21.76
C PRO A 143 1.39 4.96 22.90
N TYR A 144 2.22 5.94 22.58
CA TYR A 144 2.97 6.73 23.56
C TYR A 144 2.01 7.24 24.66
N ARG A 145 2.26 6.82 25.91
CA ARG A 145 1.54 7.30 27.09
C ARG A 145 2.51 8.16 27.90
N ASP A 146 2.04 9.33 28.31
CA ASP A 146 2.64 10.15 29.39
C ASP A 146 2.48 9.45 30.75
N SER A 147 2.92 8.20 30.86
CA SER A 147 3.20 7.59 32.16
C SER A 147 4.44 8.28 32.71
N PRO A 148 4.41 8.77 33.97
CA PRO A 148 5.57 9.40 34.58
C PRO A 148 6.77 8.46 34.48
N SER A 149 7.93 8.99 34.08
CA SER A 149 9.18 8.23 34.04
C SER A 149 9.33 7.42 35.34
N PRO A 150 9.81 6.17 35.29
CA PRO A 150 10.08 5.38 36.50
C PRO A 150 10.84 6.26 37.51
N PRO A 151 10.48 6.21 38.80
CA PRO A 151 11.13 7.04 39.80
C PRO A 151 12.64 6.88 39.65
N GLY A 152 13.32 7.98 39.32
CA GLY A 152 14.78 7.98 39.14
C GLY A 152 15.44 7.41 40.39
N LEU A 153 16.49 6.62 40.20
CA LEU A 153 17.18 5.98 41.31
C LEU A 153 17.67 7.02 42.31
N ASP A 154 17.50 6.73 43.59
CA ASP A 154 17.95 7.63 44.66
C ASP A 154 19.47 7.50 44.84
N HIS A 155 20.22 8.41 44.23
CA HIS A 155 21.68 8.45 44.27
C HIS A 155 22.24 8.87 45.66
N SER A 156 21.39 9.26 46.62
CA SER A 156 21.83 9.86 47.89
C SER A 156 22.69 8.93 48.77
N ASN A 157 22.57 7.61 48.61
CA ASN A 157 23.29 6.61 49.38
C ASN A 157 24.28 5.76 48.56
N MET A 158 24.51 6.09 47.28
CA MET A 158 25.40 5.33 46.40
C MET A 158 26.79 5.96 46.34
N SER A 159 27.84 5.12 46.31
CA SER A 159 29.20 5.59 46.04
C SER A 159 29.37 6.00 44.57
N ASN A 160 30.31 6.89 44.27
CA ASN A 160 30.58 7.34 42.89
C ASN A 160 30.86 6.17 41.93
N GLU A 161 31.51 5.11 42.41
CA GLU A 161 31.82 3.90 41.63
C GLU A 161 30.54 3.11 41.30
N GLN A 162 29.65 2.94 42.28
CA GLN A 162 28.34 2.31 42.06
C GLN A 162 27.44 3.13 41.14
N ILE A 163 27.50 4.46 41.21
CA ILE A 163 26.77 5.35 40.30
C ILE A 163 27.30 5.17 38.87
N TYR A 164 28.62 5.10 38.69
CA TYR A 164 29.23 4.87 37.38
C TYR A 164 28.81 3.51 36.79
N ASP A 165 28.92 2.44 37.57
CA ASP A 165 28.54 1.10 37.13
C ASP A 165 27.06 1.03 36.74
N HIS A 166 26.19 1.66 37.54
CA HIS A 166 24.76 1.75 37.24
C HIS A 166 24.48 2.51 35.94
N HIS A 167 25.14 3.66 35.73
CA HIS A 167 25.01 4.41 34.48
C HIS A 167 25.54 3.63 33.28
N ALA A 168 26.62 2.86 33.44
CA ALA A 168 27.15 2.01 32.38
C ALA A 168 26.17 0.90 31.99
N GLU A 169 25.49 0.31 32.97
CA GLU A 169 24.42 -0.67 32.73
C GLU A 169 23.22 -0.03 32.03
N THR A 170 22.75 1.13 32.52
CA THR A 170 21.64 1.87 31.89
C THR A 170 21.95 2.28 30.45
N LEU A 171 23.17 2.75 30.17
CA LEU A 171 23.59 3.11 28.82
C LEU A 171 23.59 1.89 27.89
N ARG A 172 24.03 0.73 28.40
CA ARG A 172 24.02 -0.52 27.65
C ARG A 172 22.60 -1.00 27.33
N GLU A 173 21.68 -0.88 28.28
CA GLU A 173 20.26 -1.19 28.06
C GLU A 173 19.63 -0.27 27.00
N GLN A 174 19.95 1.02 27.05
CA GLN A 174 19.47 1.98 26.05
C GLN A 174 20.02 1.68 24.66
N ASP A 175 21.31 1.34 24.55
CA ASP A 175 21.93 0.97 23.27
C ASP A 175 21.24 -0.27 22.67
N GLU A 176 20.95 -1.29 23.49
CA GLU A 176 20.21 -2.48 23.04
C GLU A 176 18.79 -2.14 22.57
N GLN A 177 18.11 -1.19 23.24
CA GLN A 177 16.80 -0.70 22.79
C GLN A 177 16.89 0.05 21.47
N LEU A 178 17.92 0.87 21.27
CA LEU A 178 18.16 1.58 20.01
C LEU A 178 18.48 0.63 18.85
N ASP A 179 19.24 -0.43 19.10
CA ASP A 179 19.53 -1.46 18.09
C ASP A 179 18.25 -2.17 17.63
N ARG A 180 17.39 -2.57 18.58
CA ARG A 180 16.08 -3.18 18.28
C ARG A 180 15.17 -2.22 17.51
N LEU A 181 15.18 -0.94 17.87
CA LEU A 181 14.44 0.10 17.17
C LEU A 181 14.97 0.29 15.74
N GLY A 182 16.29 0.33 15.58
CA GLY A 182 16.96 0.42 14.28
C GLY A 182 16.60 -0.74 13.36
N GLU A 183 16.58 -1.97 13.89
CA GLU A 183 16.15 -3.15 13.13
C GLU A 183 14.67 -3.05 12.71
N SER A 184 13.81 -2.54 13.59
CA SER A 184 12.39 -2.33 13.27
C SER A 184 12.19 -1.26 12.21
N ILE A 185 12.90 -0.13 12.30
CA ILE A 185 12.88 0.93 11.30
C ILE A 185 13.39 0.41 9.95
N GLY A 186 14.47 -0.38 9.93
CA GLY A 186 14.98 -1.00 8.71
C GLY A 186 13.96 -1.92 8.03
N ARG A 187 13.25 -2.75 8.79
CA ARG A 187 12.17 -3.59 8.26
C ARG A 187 10.98 -2.76 7.74
N GLN A 188 10.59 -1.72 8.47
CA GLN A 188 9.52 -0.81 8.04
C GLN A 188 9.88 -0.09 6.75
N HIS A 189 11.13 0.37 6.62
CA HIS A 189 11.66 0.99 5.42
C HIS A 189 11.55 0.03 4.22
N GLN A 190 11.96 -1.22 4.39
CA GLN A 190 11.86 -2.22 3.32
C GLN A 190 10.42 -2.58 2.96
N LEU A 191 9.51 -2.63 3.94
CA LEU A 191 8.08 -2.81 3.69
C LEU A 191 7.52 -1.66 2.85
N SER A 192 7.91 -0.41 3.13
CA SER A 192 7.47 0.76 2.36
C SER A 192 7.90 0.68 0.90
N ILE A 193 9.17 0.32 0.65
CA ILE A 193 9.68 0.13 -0.72
C ILE A 193 8.84 -0.93 -1.44
N GLN A 194 8.60 -2.07 -0.79
CA GLN A 194 7.78 -3.13 -1.36
C GLN A 194 6.33 -2.70 -1.63
N ILE A 195 5.74 -1.87 -0.76
CA ILE A 195 4.42 -1.28 -0.99
C ILE A 195 4.46 -0.38 -2.23
N GLY A 196 5.50 0.46 -2.38
CA GLY A 196 5.69 1.29 -3.56
C GLY A 196 5.76 0.48 -4.86
N ASP A 197 6.54 -0.61 -4.86
CA ASP A 197 6.68 -1.52 -6.01
C ASP A 197 5.38 -2.27 -6.33
N GLU A 198 4.63 -2.74 -5.32
CA GLU A 198 3.35 -3.41 -5.50
C GLU A 198 2.27 -2.44 -6.01
N LEU A 199 2.28 -1.18 -5.56
CA LEU A 199 1.40 -0.13 -6.08
C LEU A 199 1.68 0.12 -7.57
N GLU A 200 2.96 0.26 -7.95
CA GLU A 200 3.37 0.39 -9.36
C GLU A 200 2.94 -0.83 -10.20
N GLY A 201 3.09 -2.04 -9.64
CA GLY A 201 2.59 -3.28 -10.24
C GLY A 201 1.06 -3.33 -10.38
N HIS A 202 0.32 -2.84 -9.39
CA HIS A 202 -1.14 -2.76 -9.44
C HIS A 202 -1.62 -1.77 -10.51
N ILE A 203 -0.92 -0.65 -10.71
CA ILE A 203 -1.23 0.32 -11.77
C ILE A 203 -1.05 -0.33 -13.15
N ALA A 204 0.07 -1.02 -13.37
CA ALA A 204 0.33 -1.75 -14.61
C ALA A 204 -0.70 -2.86 -14.87
N LEU A 205 -1.17 -3.53 -13.82
CA LEU A 205 -2.22 -4.55 -13.91
C LEU A 205 -3.60 -3.94 -14.21
N LEU A 206 -3.92 -2.76 -13.67
CA LEU A 206 -5.18 -2.06 -13.90
C LEU A 206 -5.31 -1.55 -15.34
N ASP A 207 -4.23 -1.04 -15.94
CA ASP A 207 -4.20 -0.69 -17.37
C ASP A 207 -4.51 -1.91 -18.26
N GLY A 208 -3.99 -3.09 -17.88
CA GLY A 208 -4.33 -4.36 -18.53
C GLY A 208 -5.77 -4.82 -18.31
N MET A 209 -6.33 -4.61 -17.11
CA MET A 209 -7.69 -5.03 -16.76
C MET A 209 -8.76 -4.23 -17.50
N ASP A 210 -8.54 -2.93 -17.74
CA ASP A 210 -9.50 -2.07 -18.45
C ASP A 210 -9.74 -2.58 -19.89
N GLY A 211 -8.66 -3.00 -20.58
CA GLY A 211 -8.75 -3.63 -21.89
C GLY A 211 -9.52 -4.97 -21.91
N ASP A 212 -9.42 -5.75 -20.83
CA ASP A 212 -10.15 -7.01 -20.68
C ASP A 212 -11.63 -6.78 -20.35
N VAL A 213 -11.97 -5.81 -19.49
CA VAL A 213 -13.36 -5.41 -19.20
C VAL A 213 -14.06 -4.95 -20.48
N ASP A 214 -13.40 -4.14 -21.31
CA ASP A 214 -13.92 -3.70 -22.61
C ASP A 214 -14.20 -4.87 -23.57
N ARG A 215 -13.37 -5.91 -23.54
CA ARG A 215 -13.58 -7.13 -24.33
C ARG A 215 -14.76 -7.94 -23.78
N HIS A 216 -14.90 -8.04 -22.47
CA HIS A 216 -16.03 -8.71 -21.83
C HIS A 216 -17.35 -7.98 -22.09
N GLN A 217 -17.37 -6.65 -22.02
CA GLN A 217 -18.54 -5.81 -22.35
C GLN A 217 -18.99 -6.03 -23.79
N ARG A 218 -18.07 -6.02 -24.75
CA ARG A 218 -18.38 -6.31 -26.17
C ARG A 218 -18.94 -7.72 -26.38
N ARG A 219 -18.45 -8.72 -25.63
CA ARG A 219 -18.98 -10.09 -25.66
C ARG A 219 -20.39 -10.19 -25.07
N LEU A 220 -20.63 -9.50 -23.95
CA LEU A 220 -21.95 -9.43 -23.31
C LEU A 220 -22.97 -8.72 -24.20
N ASP A 221 -22.61 -7.62 -24.85
CA ASP A 221 -23.46 -6.95 -25.83
C ASP A 221 -23.80 -7.86 -27.01
N GLY A 222 -22.82 -8.63 -27.49
CA GLY A 222 -23.03 -9.65 -28.51
C GLY A 222 -24.00 -10.74 -28.05
N ALA A 223 -23.84 -11.24 -26.82
CA ALA A 223 -24.73 -12.22 -26.23
C ALA A 223 -26.15 -11.68 -26.03
N ARG A 224 -26.28 -10.43 -25.55
CA ARG A 224 -27.55 -9.72 -25.37
C ARG A 224 -28.30 -9.54 -26.68
N LYS A 225 -27.61 -9.12 -27.75
CA LYS A 225 -28.20 -9.03 -29.11
C LYS A 225 -28.71 -10.38 -29.62
N ARG A 226 -27.98 -11.46 -29.35
CA ARG A 226 -28.42 -12.83 -29.72
C ARG A 226 -29.65 -13.25 -28.91
N LEU A 227 -29.66 -12.99 -27.60
CA LEU A 227 -30.82 -13.22 -26.72
C LEU A 227 -32.04 -12.44 -27.18
N ASP A 228 -31.88 -11.16 -27.53
CA ASP A 228 -32.98 -10.34 -28.05
C ASP A 228 -33.52 -10.87 -29.38
N LYS A 229 -32.64 -11.36 -30.24
CA LYS A 229 -33.03 -12.00 -31.50
C LYS A 229 -33.80 -13.29 -31.24
N ILE A 230 -33.38 -14.12 -30.29
CA ILE A 230 -34.08 -15.34 -29.87
C ILE A 230 -35.45 -14.98 -29.26
N ARG A 231 -35.50 -14.01 -28.35
CA ARG A 231 -36.74 -13.53 -27.72
C ARG A 231 -37.76 -13.08 -28.77
N ARG A 232 -37.34 -12.26 -29.74
CA ARG A 232 -38.20 -11.84 -30.85
C ARG A 232 -38.69 -13.02 -31.70
N LYS A 233 -37.79 -13.95 -32.05
CA LYS A 233 -38.13 -15.13 -32.86
C LYS A 233 -39.04 -16.13 -32.13
N ALA A 234 -38.90 -16.23 -30.81
CA ALA A 234 -39.75 -17.09 -29.97
C ALA A 234 -41.18 -16.55 -29.89
N GLY A 235 -41.36 -15.24 -29.69
CA GLY A 235 -42.68 -14.63 -29.55
C GLY A 235 -43.58 -14.74 -30.79
N GLU A 236 -43.00 -14.63 -31.99
CA GLU A 236 -43.76 -14.67 -33.24
C GLU A 236 -44.22 -16.09 -33.61
N ASN A 237 -43.36 -17.09 -33.38
CA ASN A 237 -43.65 -18.48 -33.78
C ASN A 237 -44.46 -19.24 -32.73
N TRP A 238 -44.37 -18.87 -31.45
CA TRP A 238 -45.09 -19.58 -30.40
C TRP A 238 -46.60 -19.40 -30.47
N SER A 239 -47.13 -18.22 -30.84
CA SER A 239 -48.58 -18.03 -30.92
C SER A 239 -49.20 -18.85 -32.06
N MET A 240 -48.51 -18.95 -33.19
CA MET A 240 -48.93 -19.80 -34.30
C MET A 240 -48.88 -21.28 -33.91
N MET A 241 -47.82 -21.71 -33.22
CA MET A 241 -47.66 -23.09 -32.74
C MET A 241 -48.73 -23.48 -31.72
N THR A 242 -49.10 -22.59 -30.80
CA THR A 242 -50.16 -22.83 -29.81
C THR A 242 -51.53 -22.93 -30.47
N ILE A 243 -51.83 -22.08 -31.46
CA ILE A 243 -53.08 -22.18 -32.25
C ILE A 243 -53.15 -23.53 -32.97
N VAL A 244 -52.09 -23.95 -33.67
CA VAL A 244 -52.04 -25.26 -34.35
C VAL A 244 -52.20 -26.41 -33.36
N GLY A 245 -51.55 -26.34 -32.19
CA GLY A 245 -51.69 -27.33 -31.12
C GLY A 245 -53.12 -27.42 -30.57
N LEU A 246 -53.78 -26.27 -30.33
CA LEU A 246 -55.18 -26.23 -29.89
C LEU A 246 -56.13 -26.84 -30.94
N ILE A 247 -55.89 -26.62 -32.23
CA ILE A 247 -56.67 -27.24 -33.31
C ILE A 247 -56.51 -28.77 -33.28
N ILE A 248 -55.28 -29.28 -33.13
CA ILE A 248 -55.04 -30.73 -33.04
C ILE A 248 -55.76 -31.32 -31.83
N ILE A 249 -55.68 -30.68 -30.67
CA ILE A 249 -56.40 -31.11 -29.45
C ILE A 249 -57.91 -31.16 -29.70
N LEU A 250 -58.47 -30.13 -30.34
CA LEU A 250 -59.90 -30.07 -30.66
C LEU A 250 -60.33 -31.21 -31.60
N VAL A 251 -59.53 -31.52 -32.64
CA VAL A 251 -59.80 -32.64 -33.56
C VAL A 251 -59.79 -33.98 -32.81
N ILE A 252 -58.81 -34.20 -31.93
CA ILE A 252 -58.75 -35.42 -31.10
C ILE A 252 -59.99 -35.53 -30.21
N LEU A 253 -60.40 -34.43 -29.57
CA LEU A 253 -61.59 -34.38 -28.73
C LEU A 253 -62.86 -34.72 -29.52
N ILE A 254 -63.00 -34.22 -30.75
CA ILE A 254 -64.12 -34.56 -31.64
C ILE A 254 -64.13 -36.06 -31.97
N VAL A 255 -62.96 -36.65 -32.27
CA VAL A 255 -62.87 -38.09 -32.60
C VAL A 255 -63.21 -38.97 -31.40
N ILE A 256 -62.86 -38.55 -30.19
CA ILE A 256 -63.16 -39.30 -28.96
C ILE A 256 -64.62 -39.13 -28.51
N LEU A 257 -65.19 -37.93 -28.70
CA LEU A 257 -66.55 -37.61 -28.24
C LEU A 257 -67.64 -38.11 -29.21
N LYS A 258 -67.30 -38.31 -30.48
CA LYS A 258 -68.20 -38.79 -31.53
C LYS A 258 -68.20 -40.32 -31.60
#